data_AF-A0A1Y1KWD6-F1
#
_entry.id   AF-A0A1Y1KWD6-F1
#
_cell.length_a   1.000
_cell.length_b   1.000
_cell.length_c   1.000
_cell.angle_alpha   90.00
_cell.angle_beta   90.00
_cell.angle_gamma   90.00
#
_symmetry.space_group_name_H-M   'P 1'
#
loop_
_entity.id
_entity.type
_entity.pdbx_description
1 polymer ?
#
loop_
_entity_poly.entity_id
_entity_poly.type
_entity_poly.pdbx_seq_one_letter_code
_entity_poly.pdbx_strand_id
1 'polypeptide(L)'
;KIIPLPKIKHPKEYSDLRPISILPCLSKVLERIMAGKIKTYLNSENILPSLQSGFRANHSCTTALLQVTDSIFSAIDSKNILVLVLLDYSRAFDRINHDILFA
;
A
#
# COMPACT_ATOMS: atom_id res chain seq x y z
N LYS A 1 -20.87 7.54 5.91
CA LYS A 1 -20.65 9.02 5.85
C LYS A 1 -19.26 9.27 5.27
N ILE A 2 -19.10 10.16 4.29
CA ILE A 2 -17.77 10.51 3.75
C ILE A 2 -17.32 11.82 4.40
N ILE A 3 -16.09 11.86 4.90
CA ILE A 3 -15.46 13.08 5.43
C ILE A 3 -14.17 13.35 4.66
N PRO A 4 -14.04 14.52 4.00
CA PRO A 4 -12.78 14.90 3.37
C PRO A 4 -11.77 15.34 4.43
N LEU A 5 -10.59 14.74 4.41
CA LEU A 5 -9.45 15.13 5.26
C LEU A 5 -8.39 15.86 4.45
N PRO A 6 -7.82 16.96 4.96
CA PRO A 6 -6.75 17.69 4.28
C PRO A 6 -5.46 16.87 4.23
N LYS A 7 -4.82 16.80 3.04
CA LYS A 7 -3.48 16.23 2.85
C LYS A 7 -2.37 17.23 3.22
N ILE A 8 -2.66 18.53 3.09
CA ILE A 8 -1.74 19.65 3.33
C ILE A 8 -2.34 20.64 4.33
N LYS A 9 -1.51 21.48 4.96
CA LYS A 9 -1.95 22.44 6.00
C LYS A 9 -3.03 23.42 5.53
N HIS A 10 -2.95 23.89 4.28
CA HIS A 10 -3.88 24.86 3.70
C HIS A 10 -4.41 24.34 2.36
N PRO A 11 -5.48 23.52 2.36
CA PRO A 11 -6.05 22.98 1.13
C PRO A 11 -6.72 24.10 0.33
N LYS A 12 -6.45 24.16 -0.98
CA LYS A 12 -7.07 25.14 -1.89
C LYS A 12 -7.96 24.47 -2.92
N GLU A 13 -7.66 23.22 -3.27
CA GLU A 13 -8.39 22.45 -4.29
C GLU A 13 -8.94 21.15 -3.71
N TYR A 14 -9.93 20.54 -4.39
CA TYR A 14 -10.47 19.23 -3.99
C TYR A 14 -9.44 18.10 -4.08
N SER A 15 -8.43 18.24 -4.93
CA SER A 15 -7.28 17.33 -5.07
C SER A 15 -6.43 17.25 -3.79
N ASP A 16 -6.40 18.32 -2.99
CA ASP A 16 -5.71 18.43 -1.71
C ASP A 16 -6.42 17.69 -0.57
N LEU A 17 -7.64 17.20 -0.82
CA LEU A 17 -8.43 16.47 0.15
C LEU A 17 -8.37 14.95 -0.14
N ARG A 18 -8.39 14.14 0.92
CA ARG A 18 -8.58 12.69 0.85
C ARG A 18 -9.96 12.36 1.41
N PRO A 19 -10.89 11.82 0.60
CA PRO A 19 -12.17 11.38 1.12
C PRO A 19 -11.97 10.13 2.00
N ILE A 20 -12.51 10.15 3.22
CA ILE A 20 -12.52 8.99 4.12
C ILE A 20 -13.96 8.53 4.33
N SER A 21 -14.22 7.26 4.00
CA SER A 21 -15.50 6.61 4.28
C SER A 21 -15.55 6.16 5.73
N ILE A 22 -16.44 6.77 6.51
CA ILE A 22 -16.79 6.29 7.85
C ILE A 22 -17.90 5.25 7.70
N LEU A 23 -17.49 4.00 7.89
CA LEU A 23 -18.37 2.85 7.87
C LEU A 23 -19.12 2.66 9.19
N PRO A 24 -20.37 2.13 9.14
CA PRO A 24 -21.08 1.67 10.33
C PRO A 24 -20.27 0.62 11.10
N CYS A 25 -20.49 0.54 12.42
CA CYS A 25 -19.76 -0.38 13.30
C CYS A 25 -19.82 -1.83 12.79
N LEU A 26 -21.01 -2.31 12.43
CA LEU A 26 -21.21 -3.67 11.93
C LEU A 26 -20.39 -3.96 10.66
N SER A 27 -20.30 -3.00 9.74
CA SER A 27 -19.50 -3.14 8.51
C SER A 27 -18.01 -3.27 8.83
N LYS A 28 -17.49 -2.49 9.77
CA LYS A 28 -16.08 -2.58 10.20
C LYS A 28 -15.76 -3.95 10.81
N VAL A 29 -16.68 -4.51 11.59
CA VAL A 29 -16.53 -5.85 12.18
C VAL A 29 -16.46 -6.90 11.07
N LEU A 30 -17.40 -6.86 10.12
CA LEU A 30 -17.42 -7.79 8.99
C LEU A 30 -16.15 -7.68 8.14
N GLU A 31 -15.73 -6.46 7.79
CA GLU A 31 -14.50 -6.22 7.04
C GLU A 31 -13.26 -6.75 7.75
N ARG A 32 -13.17 -6.59 9.07
CA ARG A 32 -12.06 -7.11 9.86
C ARG A 32 -12.00 -8.64 9.83
N ILE A 33 -13.15 -9.30 9.93
CA ILE A 33 -13.24 -10.77 9.84
C ILE A 33 -12.80 -11.25 8.46
N MET A 34 -13.32 -10.63 7.39
CA MET A 34 -12.98 -10.99 6.01
C MET A 34 -11.52 -10.72 5.70
N ALA A 35 -10.99 -9.56 6.10
CA ALA A 35 -9.58 -9.23 5.93
C ALA A 35 -8.65 -10.23 6.64
N GLY A 36 -9.07 -10.74 7.81
CA GLY A 36 -8.35 -11.81 8.50
C GLY A 36 -8.27 -13.08 7.66
N LYS A 37 -9.41 -13.57 7.16
CA LYS A 37 -9.47 -14.78 6.32
C LYS A 37 -8.64 -14.64 5.04
N ILE A 38 -8.77 -13.52 4.34
CA ILE A 38 -8.03 -13.24 3.11
C ILE A 38 -6.52 -13.24 3.39
N LYS A 39 -6.08 -12.58 4.47
CA LYS A 39 -4.65 -12.56 4.84
C LYS A 39 -4.10 -13.95 5.15
N THR A 40 -4.85 -14.77 5.87
CA THR A 40 -4.43 -16.14 6.18
C THR A 40 -4.21 -16.94 4.89
N TYR A 41 -5.15 -16.87 3.95
CA TYR A 41 -5.04 -17.54 2.66
C TYR A 41 -3.87 -17.03 1.81
N LEU A 42 -3.73 -15.71 1.68
CA LEU A 42 -2.63 -15.10 0.92
C LEU A 42 -1.25 -15.52 1.45
N ASN A 43 -1.12 -15.69 2.76
CA ASN A 43 0.12 -16.13 3.39
C ASN A 43 0.35 -17.65 3.27
N SER A 44 -0.69 -18.49 3.41
CA SER A 44 -0.53 -19.95 3.28
C SER A 44 -0.10 -20.35 1.88
N GLU A 45 -0.68 -19.69 0.87
CA GLU A 45 -0.40 -19.96 -0.54
C GLU A 45 0.81 -19.16 -1.08
N ASN A 46 1.47 -18.35 -0.23
CA ASN A 46 2.61 -17.50 -0.61
C ASN A 46 2.33 -16.62 -1.87
N ILE A 47 1.10 -16.10 -2.00
CA ILE A 47 0.67 -15.32 -3.17
C ILE A 47 1.36 -13.95 -3.22
N LEU A 48 1.66 -13.36 -2.05
CA LEU A 48 2.22 -12.01 -1.98
C LEU A 48 3.73 -12.01 -2.30
N PRO A 49 4.21 -11.10 -3.19
CA PRO A 49 5.63 -10.97 -3.50
C PRO A 49 6.50 -10.78 -2.25
N SER A 50 7.68 -11.41 -2.25
CA SER A 50 8.62 -11.36 -1.12
C SER A 50 9.09 -9.94 -0.76
N LEU A 51 9.22 -9.07 -1.76
CA LEU A 51 9.62 -7.67 -1.60
C LEU A 51 8.46 -6.72 -1.26
N GLN A 52 7.22 -7.20 -1.21
CA GLN A 52 6.09 -6.37 -0.80
C GLN A 52 6.11 -6.14 0.71
N SER A 53 6.40 -4.91 1.12
CA SER A 53 6.40 -4.51 2.54
C SER A 53 5.11 -3.83 2.99
N GLY A 54 4.37 -3.19 2.08
CA GLY A 54 3.11 -2.51 2.41
C GLY A 54 2.02 -3.48 2.86
N PHE A 55 1.32 -3.13 3.96
CA PHE A 55 0.19 -3.89 4.53
C PHE A 55 0.50 -5.36 4.91
N ARG A 56 1.79 -5.72 5.06
CA ARG A 56 2.25 -7.07 5.42
C ARG A 56 2.70 -7.10 6.88
N ALA A 57 2.36 -8.18 7.59
CA ALA A 57 2.82 -8.38 8.96
C ALA A 57 4.34 -8.53 9.01
N ASN A 58 4.99 -7.99 10.04
CA ASN A 58 6.45 -7.98 10.22
C ASN A 58 7.24 -7.17 9.18
N HIS A 59 6.58 -6.32 8.39
CA HIS A 59 7.22 -5.36 7.49
C HIS A 59 6.85 -3.93 7.89
N SER A 60 7.70 -2.98 7.54
CA SER A 60 7.51 -1.55 7.78
C SER A 60 8.05 -0.71 6.61
N CYS A 61 7.82 0.61 6.66
CA CYS A 61 8.49 1.52 5.73
C CYS A 61 10.01 1.52 5.93
N THR A 62 10.48 1.27 7.16
CA THR A 62 11.92 1.22 7.47
C THR A 62 12.57 -0.02 6.89
N THR A 63 11.93 -1.19 6.95
CA THR A 63 12.47 -2.42 6.33
C THR A 63 12.55 -2.28 4.82
N ALA A 64 11.54 -1.68 4.19
CA ALA A 64 11.53 -1.42 2.75
C ALA A 64 12.65 -0.46 2.34
N LEU A 65 12.82 0.65 3.09
CA LEU A 65 13.89 1.61 2.83
C LEU A 65 15.26 0.96 2.99
N LEU A 66 15.46 0.18 4.06
CA LEU A 66 16.71 -0.51 4.32
C LEU A 66 17.10 -1.43 3.16
N GLN A 67 16.15 -2.21 2.63
CA GLN A 67 16.39 -3.09 1.48
C GLN A 67 16.83 -2.32 0.22
N VAL A 68 16.18 -1.18 -0.06
CA VAL A 68 16.54 -0.34 -1.21
C VAL A 68 17.93 0.26 -1.00
N THR A 69 18.23 0.78 0.18
CA THR A 69 19.55 1.35 0.48
C THR A 69 20.67 0.31 0.40
N ASP A 70 20.42 -0.90 0.90
CA ASP A 70 21.38 -2.00 0.86
C ASP A 70 21.69 -2.43 -0.58
N SER A 71 20.66 -2.48 -1.44
CA SER A 71 20.82 -2.74 -2.87
C SER A 71 21.66 -1.66 -3.58
N ILE A 72 21.47 -0.39 -3.19
CA ILE A 72 22.25 0.74 -3.71
C ILE A 72 23.72 0.60 -3.30
N PHE A 73 24.00 0.39 -2.01
CA PHE A 73 25.37 0.25 -1.52
C PHE A 73 26.08 -0.96 -2.12
N SER A 74 25.41 -2.11 -2.21
CA SER A 74 25.96 -3.31 -2.84
C SER A 74 26.37 -3.09 -4.30
N ALA A 75 25.59 -2.32 -5.06
CA ALA A 75 25.92 -1.98 -6.44
C ALA A 75 27.13 -1.03 -6.53
N ILE A 76 27.21 -0.05 -5.62
CA ILE A 76 28.35 0.88 -5.52
C ILE A 76 29.64 0.12 -5.22
N ASP A 77 29.61 -0.77 -4.22
CA ASP A 77 30.77 -1.59 -3.81
C ASP A 77 31.25 -2.48 -4.96
N SER A 78 30.31 -3.00 -5.76
CA SER A 78 30.59 -3.82 -6.94
C SER A 78 30.98 -3.01 -8.18
N LYS A 79 31.06 -1.67 -8.09
CA LYS A 79 31.30 -0.74 -9.21
C LYS A 79 30.32 -0.89 -10.38
N ASN A 80 29.10 -1.31 -10.09
CA ASN A 80 28.03 -1.44 -11.08
C ASN A 80 27.24 -0.13 -11.21
N ILE A 81 26.67 0.08 -12.40
CA ILE A 81 25.69 1.16 -12.61
C ILE A 81 24.34 0.67 -12.10
N LEU A 82 23.71 1.43 -11.22
CA LEU A 82 22.36 1.18 -10.70
C LEU A 82 21.42 2.31 -11.10
N VAL A 83 20.21 1.94 -11.53
CA VAL A 83 19.13 2.88 -11.85
C VAL A 83 17.94 2.55 -10.95
N LEU A 84 17.47 3.54 -10.20
CA LEU A 84 16.27 3.44 -9.36
C LEU A 84 15.08 4.10 -10.07
N VAL A 85 14.05 3.31 -10.35
CA VAL A 85 12.78 3.81 -10.91
C VAL A 85 11.73 3.82 -9.81
N LEU A 86 11.14 5.00 -9.56
CA LEU A 86 10.07 5.17 -8.58
C LEU A 86 8.75 5.38 -9.32
N LEU A 87 7.75 4.59 -8.97
CA LEU A 87 6.41 4.63 -9.55
C LEU A 87 5.38 4.93 -8.48
N ASP A 88 4.45 5.83 -8.77
CA ASP A 88 3.32 6.15 -7.90
C ASP A 88 1.99 6.11 -8.68
N TYR A 89 1.02 5.39 -8.14
CA TYR A 89 -0.28 5.22 -8.78
C TYR A 89 -1.26 6.32 -8.36
N SER A 90 -1.71 7.10 -9.34
CA SER A 90 -2.75 8.11 -9.12
C SER A 90 -4.07 7.46 -8.69
N ARG A 91 -4.56 7.83 -7.48
CA ARG A 91 -5.84 7.36 -6.92
C ARG A 91 -5.99 5.84 -6.93
N ALA A 92 -4.98 5.13 -6.40
CA ALA A 92 -4.89 3.67 -6.45
C ALA A 92 -6.16 2.92 -6.00
N PHE A 93 -6.86 3.40 -4.97
CA PHE A 93 -8.10 2.74 -4.48
C PHE A 93 -9.35 3.09 -5.31
N ASP A 94 -9.36 4.25 -5.98
CA ASP A 94 -10.52 4.71 -6.75
C ASP A 94 -10.52 4.16 -8.18
N ARG A 95 -9.37 3.65 -8.67
CA ARG A 95 -9.18 3.20 -10.05
C ARG A 95 -9.10 1.68 -10.20
N ILE A 96 -9.48 0.92 -9.18
CA ILE A 96 -9.48 -0.55 -9.25
C ILE A 96 -10.60 -1.00 -10.18
N ASN A 97 -10.26 -1.84 -11.17
CA ASN A 97 -11.25 -2.50 -12.01
C ASN A 97 -11.87 -3.68 -11.23
N HIS A 98 -13.18 -3.62 -10.99
CA HIS A 98 -13.89 -4.64 -10.21
C HIS A 98 -14.01 -5.98 -10.93
N ASP A 99 -14.11 -5.99 -12.27
CA ASP A 99 -14.19 -7.22 -13.04
C ASP A 99 -12.89 -8.03 -12.90
N ILE A 100 -11.74 -7.35 -12.94
CA ILE A 100 -10.43 -7.98 -12.74
C ILE A 100 -10.23 -8.41 -11.28
N LEU A 101 -10.77 -7.66 -10.31
CA LEU A 101 -10.63 -7.98 -8.89
C LEU A 101 -11.42 -9.23 -8.48
N PHE A 102 -12.58 -9.47 -9.11
CA PHE A 102 -13.47 -10.59 -8.78
C PHE A 102 -13.34 -11.79 -9.73
N ALA A 103 -12.55 -11.68 -10.80
CA ALA A 103 -12.22 -12.77 -11.72
C ALA A 103 -11.34 -13.83 -11.05
#